data_AF-A0A4V5NKF0-F1
#
_entry.id   AF-A0A4V5NKF0-F1
#
_cell.length_a   1.000
_cell.length_b   1.000
_cell.length_c   1.000
_cell.angle_alpha   90.00
_cell.angle_beta   90.00
_cell.angle_gamma   90.00
#
_symmetry.space_group_name_H-M   'P 1'
#
loop_
_entity.id
_entity.type
_entity.pdbx_description
1 polymer ?
#
loop_
_entity_poly.entity_id
_entity_poly.type
_entity_poly.pdbx_seq_one_letter_code
_entity_poly.pdbx_strand_id
1 'polypeptide(L)'
;AIHTAQPGWRDVVSKGALWGIPTPAFSTALSFYDGYRTKDLPANLLQAQRDYFGAHTFRIKPEHASEKYPEGKDIHVNWTGRGGNISASTYTA
;
A
#
# COMPACT_ATOMS: atom_id res chain seq x y z
N ALA A 1 -18.74 19.92 -6.71
CA ALA A 1 -17.57 20.68 -6.26
C ALA A 1 -16.25 19.97 -6.62
N ILE A 2 -15.89 18.85 -5.97
CA ILE A 2 -14.60 18.16 -6.22
C ILE A 2 -14.42 17.70 -7.67
N HIS A 3 -15.41 17.04 -8.29
CA HIS A 3 -15.30 16.58 -9.68
C HIS A 3 -15.01 17.71 -10.68
N THR A 4 -15.63 18.88 -10.46
CA THR A 4 -15.43 20.08 -11.28
C THR A 4 -14.05 20.70 -11.06
N ALA A 5 -13.53 20.67 -9.83
CA ALA A 5 -12.26 21.30 -9.46
C ALA A 5 -11.02 20.45 -9.83
N GLN A 6 -11.17 19.14 -10.06
CA GLN A 6 -10.04 18.22 -10.28
C GLN A 6 -9.07 18.67 -11.40
N PRO A 7 -9.52 19.10 -12.60
CA PRO A 7 -8.59 19.52 -13.65
C PRO A 7 -7.72 20.71 -13.23
N GLY A 8 -8.33 21.76 -12.67
CA GLY A 8 -7.61 22.95 -12.21
C GLY A 8 -6.68 22.66 -11.02
N TRP A 9 -7.10 21.78 -10.11
CA TRP A 9 -6.27 21.38 -8.98
C TRP A 9 -4.99 20.65 -9.44
N ARG A 10 -5.12 19.73 -10.41
CA ARG A 10 -3.97 19.03 -11.00
C ARG A 10 -3.06 19.99 -11.76
N ASP A 11 -3.62 20.95 -12.50
CA ASP A 11 -2.84 21.97 -13.21
C ASP A 11 -1.98 22.79 -12.24
N VAL A 12 -2.57 23.31 -11.16
CA VAL A 12 -1.86 24.10 -10.13
C VAL A 12 -0.76 23.28 -9.45
N VAL A 13 -1.03 22.03 -9.05
CA VAL A 13 -0.02 21.17 -8.41
C VAL A 13 1.12 20.84 -9.38
N SER A 14 0.80 20.53 -10.64
CA SER A 14 1.82 20.18 -11.64
C SER A 14 2.75 21.35 -11.99
N LYS A 15 2.19 22.54 -12.21
CA LYS A 15 2.96 23.78 -12.43
C LYS A 15 3.77 24.16 -11.20
N GLY A 16 3.18 24.03 -10.01
CA GLY A 16 3.88 24.28 -8.75
C GLY A 16 5.15 23.44 -8.63
N ALA A 17 5.07 22.15 -8.95
CA ALA A 17 6.24 21.26 -8.97
C ALA A 17 7.28 21.67 -10.05
N LEU A 18 6.84 21.94 -11.29
CA LEU A 18 7.73 22.30 -12.39
C LEU A 18 8.45 23.65 -12.18
N TRP A 19 7.80 24.60 -11.51
CA TRP A 19 8.34 25.93 -11.25
C TRP A 19 9.05 26.06 -9.90
N GLY A 20 9.12 24.98 -9.12
CA GLY A 20 9.75 25.00 -7.80
C GLY A 20 8.98 25.81 -6.75
N ILE A 21 7.65 25.98 -6.93
CA ILE A 21 6.79 26.68 -5.97
C ILE A 21 6.24 25.67 -4.96
N PRO A 22 6.50 25.84 -3.65
CA PRO A 22 6.06 24.90 -2.64
C PRO A 22 4.53 24.96 -2.49
N THR A 23 3.87 23.82 -2.75
CA THR A 23 2.41 23.66 -2.62
C THR A 23 2.05 22.51 -1.68
N PRO A 24 2.56 22.47 -0.43
CA PRO A 24 2.44 21.29 0.44
C PRO A 24 0.99 20.90 0.72
N ALA A 25 0.12 21.87 1.02
CA ALA A 25 -1.30 21.62 1.30
C ALA A 25 -2.07 21.14 0.06
N PHE A 26 -1.84 21.75 -1.11
CA PHE A 26 -2.50 21.30 -2.35
C PHE A 26 -2.01 19.92 -2.80
N SER A 27 -0.71 19.65 -2.68
CA SER A 27 -0.11 18.38 -3.08
C SER A 27 -0.52 17.23 -2.17
N THR A 28 -0.54 17.45 -0.85
CA THR A 28 -0.96 16.41 0.10
C THR A 28 -2.45 16.11 -0.01
N ALA A 29 -3.30 17.14 -0.16
CA ALA A 29 -4.73 16.92 -0.31
C ALA A 29 -5.06 16.19 -1.63
N LEU A 30 -4.32 16.46 -2.73
CA LEU A 30 -4.52 15.74 -3.99
C LEU A 30 -4.08 14.29 -3.87
N SER A 31 -2.92 14.05 -3.27
CA SER A 31 -2.40 12.71 -2.98
C SER A 31 -3.34 11.91 -2.10
N PHE A 32 -3.90 12.52 -1.05
CA PHE A 32 -4.90 11.89 -0.19
C PHE A 32 -6.17 11.55 -0.96
N TYR A 33 -6.71 12.49 -1.74
CA TYR A 33 -7.92 12.27 -2.53
C TYR A 33 -7.74 11.12 -3.53
N ASP A 34 -6.62 11.10 -4.26
CA ASP A 34 -6.30 10.04 -5.21
C ASP A 34 -6.04 8.70 -4.51
N GLY A 35 -5.39 8.73 -3.34
CA GLY A 35 -5.20 7.54 -2.51
C GLY A 35 -6.52 6.96 -2.02
N TYR A 36 -7.41 7.80 -1.49
CA TYR A 36 -8.68 7.40 -0.90
C TYR A 36 -9.63 6.74 -1.91
N ARG A 37 -9.66 7.23 -3.15
CA ARG A 37 -10.52 6.68 -4.21
C ARG A 37 -9.91 5.48 -4.94
N THR A 38 -8.68 5.09 -4.62
CA THR A 38 -8.00 3.97 -5.26
C THR A 38 -8.36 2.68 -4.53
N LYS A 39 -9.09 1.77 -5.19
CA LYS A 39 -9.46 0.47 -4.64
C LYS A 39 -8.22 -0.31 -4.15
N ASP A 40 -7.17 -0.32 -4.97
CA ASP A 40 -5.98 -1.13 -4.78
C ASP A 40 -4.72 -0.26 -4.72
N LEU A 41 -4.28 0.08 -3.52
CA LEU A 41 -3.05 0.85 -3.28
C LEU A 41 -1.80 -0.05 -3.25
N PRO A 42 -0.60 0.52 -3.50
CA PRO A 42 0.67 -0.22 -3.46
C PRO A 42 1.11 -0.64 -2.04
N ALA A 43 0.24 -0.54 -1.04
CA ALA A 43 0.48 -1.03 0.32
C ALA A 43 0.70 -2.56 0.37
N ASN A 44 0.29 -3.29 -0.67
CA ASN A 44 0.60 -4.71 -0.84
C ASN A 44 2.12 -4.99 -0.90
N LEU A 45 2.89 -4.13 -1.58
CA LEU A 45 4.34 -4.25 -1.65
C LEU A 45 4.98 -3.99 -0.30
N LEU A 46 4.46 -3.03 0.48
CA LEU A 46 4.90 -2.81 1.86
C LEU A 46 4.67 -4.04 2.74
N GLN A 47 3.52 -4.71 2.60
CA GLN A 47 3.26 -5.97 3.32
C GLN A 47 4.22 -7.08 2.89
N ALA A 48 4.45 -7.24 1.59
CA ALA A 48 5.41 -8.22 1.08
C ALA A 48 6.84 -7.95 1.57
N GLN A 49 7.27 -6.67 1.60
CA GLN A 49 8.57 -6.28 2.15
C GLN A 49 8.68 -6.66 3.63
N ARG A 50 7.67 -6.29 4.45
CA ARG A 50 7.64 -6.63 5.88
C ARG A 50 7.71 -8.14 6.13
N ASP A 51 7.01 -8.92 5.31
CA ASP A 51 7.07 -10.37 5.40
C ASP A 51 8.42 -10.92 4.95
N TYR A 52 9.01 -10.36 3.90
CA TYR A 52 10.32 -10.74 3.39
C TYR A 52 11.43 -10.58 4.43
N PHE A 53 11.58 -9.38 5.01
CA PHE A 53 12.72 -9.08 5.89
C PHE A 53 12.48 -9.43 7.36
N GLY A 54 11.22 -9.59 7.77
CA GLY A 54 10.85 -9.67 9.18
C GLY A 54 9.81 -10.73 9.53
N ALA A 55 9.40 -11.55 8.55
CA ALA A 55 8.40 -12.60 8.73
C ALA A 55 7.11 -12.11 9.44
N HIS A 56 6.71 -10.87 9.11
CA HIS A 56 5.59 -10.17 9.73
C HIS A 56 4.21 -10.60 9.24
N THR A 57 4.15 -11.55 8.30
CA THR A 57 2.93 -12.03 7.65
C THR A 57 2.16 -10.95 6.89
N PHE A 58 1.21 -11.37 6.05
CA PHE A 58 0.25 -10.52 5.38
C PHE A 58 -1.05 -11.27 5.09
N ARG A 59 -2.10 -10.54 4.66
CA ARG A 59 -3.38 -11.14 4.26
C ARG A 59 -3.60 -11.06 2.75
N ILE A 60 -4.29 -12.07 2.23
CA ILE A 60 -4.68 -12.17 0.83
C ILE A 60 -6.06 -11.54 0.64
N LYS A 61 -6.24 -10.81 -0.46
CA LYS A 61 -7.54 -10.23 -0.79
C LYS A 61 -8.54 -11.36 -1.12
N PRO A 62 -9.83 -11.18 -0.79
CA PRO A 62 -10.85 -12.21 -1.05
C PRO A 62 -10.85 -12.69 -2.51
N GLU A 63 -10.72 -11.77 -3.48
CA GLU A 63 -10.68 -12.10 -4.92
C GLU A 63 -9.42 -12.87 -5.38
N HIS A 64 -8.42 -13.02 -4.51
CA HIS A 64 -7.18 -13.74 -4.76
C HIS A 64 -6.97 -14.95 -3.82
N ALA A 65 -7.98 -15.29 -3.02
CA ALA A 65 -7.93 -16.42 -2.12
C ALA A 65 -7.84 -17.75 -2.89
N SER A 66 -7.09 -18.71 -2.33
CA SER A 66 -6.94 -20.07 -2.87
C SER A 66 -6.73 -21.07 -1.73
N GLU A 67 -6.70 -22.37 -2.04
CA GLU A 67 -6.39 -23.41 -1.05
C GLU A 67 -5.03 -23.18 -0.36
N LYS A 68 -4.01 -22.76 -1.13
CA LYS A 68 -2.68 -22.43 -0.61
C LYS A 68 -2.68 -21.14 0.22
N TYR A 69 -3.54 -20.20 -0.16
CA TYR A 69 -3.58 -18.84 0.37
C TYR A 69 -5.01 -18.47 0.77
N PRO A 70 -5.52 -19.01 1.88
CA PRO A 70 -6.91 -18.84 2.29
C PRO A 70 -7.20 -17.39 2.72
N GLU A 71 -8.44 -16.97 2.52
CA GLU A 71 -8.92 -15.66 2.96
C GLU A 71 -8.88 -15.55 4.50
N GLY A 72 -8.56 -14.35 5.00
CA GLY A 72 -8.63 -14.03 6.42
C GLY A 72 -7.53 -14.65 7.28
N LYS A 73 -6.56 -15.35 6.68
CA LYS A 73 -5.39 -15.90 7.38
C LYS A 73 -4.18 -14.99 7.24
N ASP A 74 -3.39 -14.92 8.31
CA ASP A 74 -2.08 -14.28 8.31
C ASP A 74 -1.07 -15.27 7.72
N ILE A 75 -0.47 -14.90 6.60
CA ILE A 75 0.36 -15.77 5.76
C ILE A 75 1.79 -15.27 5.78
N HIS A 76 2.73 -16.17 6.11
CA HIS A 76 4.15 -15.97 5.88
C HIS A 76 4.58 -16.71 4.61
N VAL A 77 5.40 -16.08 3.77
CA VAL A 77 6.02 -16.70 2.59
C VAL A 77 7.53 -16.78 2.79
N ASN A 78 8.11 -17.94 2.48
CA ASN A 78 9.56 -18.08 2.36
C ASN A 78 10.01 -17.51 1.01
N TRP A 79 10.30 -16.21 0.99
CA TRP A 79 10.63 -15.47 -0.23
C TRP A 79 12.01 -15.80 -0.82
N THR A 80 12.97 -16.21 0.02
CA THR A 80 14.34 -16.54 -0.40
C THR A 80 14.46 -17.96 -0.95
N GLY A 81 13.49 -18.84 -0.63
CA GLY A 81 13.56 -20.28 -0.89
C GLY A 81 14.67 -21.00 -0.11
N ARG A 82 15.31 -20.31 0.84
CA ARG A 82 16.45 -20.77 1.64
C ARG A 82 16.32 -20.22 3.06
N GLY A 83 16.20 -21.11 4.04
CA GLY A 83 15.83 -20.77 5.42
C GLY A 83 14.48 -21.38 5.78
N GLY A 84 14.31 -21.79 7.04
CA GLY A 84 13.10 -22.50 7.50
C GLY A 84 11.83 -21.63 7.48
N ASN A 85 10.67 -22.26 7.65
CA ASN A 85 9.36 -21.60 7.68
C ASN A 85 9.05 -20.93 9.04
N ILE A 86 10.04 -20.29 9.66
CA ILE A 86 9.85 -19.65 10.97
C ILE A 86 9.26 -18.26 10.76
N SER A 87 8.02 -18.05 11.21
CA SER A 87 7.38 -16.72 11.26
C SER A 87 7.66 -16.02 12.59
N ALA A 88 7.71 -14.68 12.60
CA ALA A 88 7.74 -13.90 13.83
C ALA A 88 6.35 -13.94 14.48
N SER A 89 6.03 -15.04 15.17
CA SER A 89 4.75 -15.21 15.86
C SER A 89 4.69 -14.32 17.11
N THR A 90 3.48 -13.91 17.47
CA THR A 90 3.21 -13.35 18.80
C THR A 90 3.46 -14.44 19.84
N TYR A 91 4.34 -14.19 20.82
CA TYR A 91 4.44 -15.05 22.00
C TYR A 91 3.13 -14.93 22.77
N THR A 92 2.24 -15.91 22.65
CA THR A 92 1.19 -16.12 23.65
C THR A 92 1.85 -16.70 24.89
N ALA A 93 2.00 -15.87 25.91
CA ALA A 93 2.33 -16.31 27.28
C ALA A 93 1.16 -17.11 27.87
#